data_AF-A0A3S1KST5-F1
#
_entry.id   AF-A0A3S1KST5-F1
#
_cell.length_a   1.000
_cell.length_b   1.000
_cell.length_c   1.000
_cell.angle_alpha   90.00
_cell.angle_beta   90.00
_cell.angle_gamma   90.00
#
_symmetry.space_group_name_H-M   'P 1'
#
loop_
_entity.id
_entity.type
_entity.pdbx_description
1 polymer ?
#
loop_
_entity_poly.entity_id
_entity_poly.type
_entity_poly.pdbx_seq_one_letter_code
_entity_poly.pdbx_strand_id
1 'polypeptide(L)' 'YNGFLAAGLIWGLFLGASGFPIKIFFLLCVAVAGLYGAATVGRKILFIQTVPAVLAIVALWLGW' A
#
# COMPACT_ATOMS: atom_id res chain seq x y z
N TYR A 1 0.43 -13.31 -4.77
CA TYR A 1 -0.64 -12.57 -4.07
C TYR A 1 -0.45 -11.05 -4.16
N ASN A 2 0.72 -10.51 -3.80
CA ASN A 2 0.99 -9.06 -3.84
C ASN A 2 0.75 -8.39 -5.21
N GLY A 3 0.83 -9.14 -6.31
CA GLY A 3 0.47 -8.64 -7.64
C GLY A 3 -0.99 -8.16 -7.78
N PHE A 4 -1.94 -8.74 -7.03
CA PHE A 4 -3.32 -8.24 -6.99
C PHE A 4 -3.40 -6.85 -6.35
N LEU A 5 -2.65 -6.63 -5.27
CA LEU A 5 -2.58 -5.32 -4.62
C LEU A 5 -1.92 -4.27 -5.52
N ALA A 6 -0.88 -4.68 -6.26
CA ALA A 6 -0.23 -3.81 -7.25
C ALA A 6 -1.17 -3.45 -8.41
N ALA A 7 -1.95 -4.40 -8.92
CA ALA A 7 -2.94 -4.13 -9.97
C ALA A 7 -4.03 -3.15 -9.50
N GLY A 8 -4.53 -3.30 -8.27
CA GLY A 8 -5.48 -2.36 -7.67
C GLY A 8 -4.92 -0.94 -7.50
N LEU A 9 -3.65 -0.82 -7.13
CA LEU A 9 -2.93 0.46 -7.07
C LEU A 9 -2.77 1.11 -8.44
N ILE A 10 -2.34 0.35 -9.45
CA ILE A 10 -2.21 0.82 -10.83
C ILE A 10 -3.57 1.30 -11.36
N TRP A 11 -4.63 0.55 -11.10
CA TRP A 11 -6.00 0.94 -11.44
C TRP A 11 -6.41 2.25 -10.75
N GLY A 12 -6.13 2.39 -9.45
CA GLY A 12 -6.37 3.63 -8.72
C GLY A 12 -5.61 4.82 -9.31
N LEU A 13 -4.39 4.63 -9.80
CA LEU A 13 -3.63 5.68 -10.50
C LEU A 13 -4.28 6.09 -11.83
N PHE A 14 -4.75 5.13 -12.63
CA PHE A 14 -5.46 5.42 -13.89
C PHE A 14 -6.76 6.22 -13.70
N LEU A 15 -7.41 6.10 -12.54
CA LEU A 15 -8.63 6.86 -12.22
C LEU A 15 -8.36 8.31 -11.76
N GLY A 16 -7.10 8.75 -11.68
CA GLY A 16 -6.74 10.12 -11.29
C GLY A 16 -7.26 10.49 -9.90
N ALA A 17 -8.00 11.60 -9.81
CA ALA A 17 -8.58 12.10 -8.56
C ALA A 17 -9.63 11.15 -7.97
N SER A 18 -10.46 10.54 -8.81
CA SER A 18 -11.49 9.57 -8.39
C SER A 18 -10.91 8.28 -7.84
N GLY A 19 -9.62 8.02 -8.09
CA GLY A 19 -8.91 6.84 -7.61
C GLY A 19 -8.37 6.94 -6.18
N PHE A 20 -8.49 8.09 -5.51
CA PHE A 20 -7.94 8.27 -4.16
C PHE A 20 -8.42 7.20 -3.15
N PRO A 21 -9.72 6.89 -3.03
CA PRO A 21 -10.18 5.86 -2.09
C PRO A 21 -9.62 4.47 -2.40
N ILE A 22 -9.46 4.15 -3.69
CA ILE A 22 -8.94 2.88 -4.17
C ILE A 22 -7.46 2.75 -3.80
N LYS A 23 -6.67 3.80 -4.03
CA LYS A 23 -5.25 3.85 -3.62
C LYS A 23 -5.11 3.64 -2.11
N ILE A 24 -5.90 4.36 -1.31
CA ILE A 24 -5.87 4.25 0.15
C ILE A 24 -6.23 2.84 0.62
N PHE A 25 -7.32 2.26 0.09
CA PHE A 25 -7.74 0.91 0.45
C PHE A 25 -6.64 -0.12 0.19
N PHE A 26 -6.07 -0.11 -1.03
CA PHE A 26 -5.01 -1.07 -1.38
C PHE A 26 -3.72 -0.83 -0.60
N LEU A 27 -3.32 0.41 -0.32
CA LEU A 27 -2.16 0.70 0.53
C LEU A 27 -2.36 0.22 1.97
N LEU A 28 -3.57 0.37 2.52
CA LEU A 28 -3.89 -0.19 3.84
C LEU A 28 -3.79 -1.71 3.84
N CYS A 29 -4.31 -2.39 2.81
CA CYS A 29 -4.13 -3.83 2.65
C CYS A 29 -2.64 -4.22 2.60
N VAL A 30 -1.81 -3.48 1.85
CA VAL A 30 -0.36 -3.70 1.78
C VAL A 30 0.30 -3.50 3.15
N ALA A 31 -0.07 -2.45 3.88
CA ALA A 31 0.48 -2.16 5.21
C ALA A 31 0.15 -3.26 6.23
N VAL A 32 -1.11 -3.72 6.28
CA VAL A 32 -1.56 -4.80 7.16
C VAL A 32 -0.90 -6.13 6.79
N ALA A 33 -0.87 -6.47 5.50
CA ALA A 33 -0.18 -7.68 5.03
C ALA A 33 1.32 -7.64 5.37
N GLY A 34 1.95 -6.47 5.24
CA GLY A 34 3.34 -6.25 5.61
C GLY A 34 3.59 -6.42 7.12
N LEU A 35 2.68 -5.92 7.97
CA LEU A 35 2.77 -6.10 9.43
C LEU A 35 2.67 -7.58 9.81
N TYR A 36 1.69 -8.29 9.23
CA TYR A 36 1.51 -9.72 9.48
C TYR A 36 2.72 -10.53 8.98
N GLY A 37 3.23 -10.22 7.79
CA GLY A 37 4.44 -10.82 7.24
C GLY A 37 5.67 -10.53 8.08
N ALA A 38 5.80 -9.31 8.62
CA ALA A 38 6.91 -8.96 9.51
C ALA A 38 6.88 -9.75 10.82
N ALA A 39 5.69 -9.98 11.37
CA ALA A 39 5.49 -10.75 12.60
C ALA A 39 5.74 -12.26 12.40
N THR A 40 5.40 -12.81 11.23
CA THR A 40 5.38 -14.27 10.99
C THR A 40 6.57 -14.79 10.18
N VAL A 41 7.02 -14.06 9.16
CA VAL A 41 8.07 -14.50 8.22
C VAL A 41 9.40 -13.82 8.52
N GLY A 42 9.38 -12.53 8.85
CA GLY A 42 10.58 -11.84 9.33
C GLY A 42 10.58 -10.32 9.15
N ARG A 43 11.32 -9.64 10.02
CA ARG A 43 11.38 -8.16 10.11
C ARG A 43 11.75 -7.43 8.82
N LYS A 44 12.41 -8.10 7.86
CA LYS A 44 12.72 -7.51 6.54
C LYS A 44 11.45 -7.03 5.81
N ILE A 45 10.32 -7.72 5.97
CA ILE A 45 9.05 -7.39 5.30
C ILE A 45 8.52 -6.03 5.78
N LEU A 46 8.76 -5.66 7.04
CA LEU A 46 8.33 -4.37 7.58
C LEU A 46 8.93 -3.20 6.78
N PHE A 47 10.22 -3.29 6.45
CA PHE A 47 10.95 -2.23 5.74
C PHE A 47 10.69 -2.22 4.23
N ILE A 48 10.33 -3.36 3.63
CA ILE A 48 10.10 -3.47 2.17
C ILE A 48 8.62 -3.29 1.80
N GLN A 49 7.71 -3.50 2.74
CA GLN A 49 6.27 -3.50 2.47
C GLN A 49 5.50 -2.50 3.34
N THR A 50 5.58 -2.61 4.67
CA THR A 50 4.79 -1.75 5.56
C THR A 50 5.24 -0.29 5.52
N VAL A 51 6.53 -0.04 5.70
CA VAL A 51 7.10 1.32 5.69
C VAL A 51 6.78 2.06 4.37
N PRO A 52 7.09 1.52 3.18
CA PRO A 52 6.76 2.22 1.93
C PRO A 52 5.26 2.39 1.72
N ALA A 53 4.41 1.44 2.16
CA ALA A 53 2.96 1.60 2.06
C ALA A 53 2.44 2.75 2.94
N VAL A 54 2.92 2.85 4.19
CA VAL A 54 2.55 3.95 5.08
C VAL A 54 3.06 5.29 4.57
N LEU A 55 4.29 5.34 4.07
CA LEU A 55 4.83 6.56 3.44
C LEU A 55 4.00 7.00 2.23
N ALA A 56 3.56 6.06 1.39
CA ALA A 56 2.68 6.37 0.26
C ALA A 56 1.31 6.89 0.72
N ILE A 57 0.74 6.33 1.80
CA ILE A 57 -0.51 6.86 2.38
C ILE A 57 -0.30 8.31 2.81
N VAL A 58 0.76 8.59 3.58
CA VAL A 58 1.06 9.94 4.06
C VAL A 58 1.27 10.91 2.89
N ALA A 59 2.02 10.51 1.86
CA ALA A 59 2.24 11.33 0.66
C ALA A 59 0.92 11.70 -0.03
N LEU A 60 0.01 10.73 -0.22
CA LEU A 60 -1.30 10.98 -0.82
C LEU A 60 -2.14 11.95 0.02
N TRP A 61 -2.08 11.86 1.36
CA TRP A 61 -2.78 12.80 2.25
C TRP A 61 -2.17 14.21 2.22
N LEU A 62 -0.88 14.34 1.93
CA LEU A 62 -0.20 15.62 1.73
C LEU A 62 -0.45 16.22 0.33
N GLY A 63 -1.23 15.55 -0.53
CA GLY A 63 -1.55 16.01 -1.88
C GLY A 63 -0.44 15.78 -2.90
N TRP A 64 0.46 14.83 -2.64
CA TRP A 64 1.51 14.40 -3.58
C TRP A 64 1.04 13.23 -4.45
#